data_AF-A0A6J7ZEP3-F1
#
_entry.id   AF-A0A6J7ZEP3-F1
#
_cell.length_a   1.000
_cell.length_b   1.000
_cell.length_c   1.000
_cell.angle_alpha   90.00
_cell.angle_beta   90.00
_cell.angle_gamma   90.00
#
_symmetry.space_group_name_H-M   'P 1'
#
loop_
_entity.id
_entity.type
_entity.pdbx_description
1 polymer ?
#
loop_
_entity_poly.entity_id
_entity_poly.type
_entity_poly.pdbx_seq_one_letter_code
_entity_poly.pdbx_strand_id
1 'polypeptide(L)'
;MTKNRIILYTISFISAIALFLINPANAHACACCGIGGEWLEYTNSLENYDVAQLNELKFSPAAKLVVGAAGLEENKGIADPSETYTLSHSSNNRSWNFHFTDTKGKAGNLSFSLPPQKTEFGTDFYDKPVADERFYKEVRLTGKLAGNGIFESGINNDSRYKLILQGRGGYCLDSHNFKHWILQISGPQSSYSFYGSFK
;
A
#
# COMPACT_ATOMS: atom_id res chain seq x y z
N MET A 1 -43.50 -32.91 38.16
CA MET A 1 -43.23 -32.97 36.70
C MET A 1 -42.58 -31.71 36.12
N THR A 2 -42.29 -30.66 36.90
CA THR A 2 -41.83 -29.34 36.41
C THR A 2 -40.32 -29.14 36.40
N LYS A 3 -39.55 -29.87 37.23
CA LYS A 3 -38.09 -29.67 37.39
C LYS A 3 -37.27 -30.20 36.20
N ASN A 4 -37.65 -31.34 35.62
CA ASN A 4 -36.94 -31.94 34.47
C ASN A 4 -37.14 -31.17 33.16
N ARG A 5 -38.27 -30.47 32.98
CA ARG A 5 -38.51 -29.65 31.79
C ARG A 5 -37.62 -28.40 31.76
N ILE A 6 -37.43 -27.74 32.90
CA ILE A 6 -36.58 -26.54 33.01
C ILE A 6 -35.12 -26.87 32.71
N ILE A 7 -34.62 -28.02 33.17
CA ILE A 7 -33.24 -28.49 32.91
C ILE A 7 -33.02 -28.83 31.42
N LEU A 8 -34.01 -29.42 30.74
CA LEU A 8 -33.90 -29.66 29.30
C LEU A 8 -33.87 -28.37 28.47
N TYR A 9 -34.66 -27.35 28.86
CA TYR A 9 -34.66 -26.06 28.16
C TYR A 9 -33.37 -25.26 28.39
N THR A 10 -32.78 -25.30 29.59
CA THR A 10 -31.50 -24.61 29.86
C THR A 10 -30.33 -25.27 29.14
N ILE A 11 -30.27 -26.60 29.06
CA ILE A 11 -29.21 -27.31 28.31
C ILE A 11 -29.32 -27.01 26.79
N SER A 12 -30.56 -26.96 26.26
CA SER A 12 -30.79 -26.63 24.84
C SER A 12 -30.42 -25.17 24.51
N PHE A 13 -30.73 -24.23 25.42
CA PHE A 13 -30.39 -22.81 25.24
C PHE A 13 -28.88 -22.54 25.34
N ILE A 14 -28.19 -23.22 26.26
CA ILE A 14 -26.71 -23.13 26.39
C ILE A 14 -26.01 -23.75 25.17
N SER A 15 -26.53 -24.85 24.62
CA SER A 15 -25.96 -25.48 23.41
C SER A 15 -26.13 -24.60 22.16
N ALA A 16 -27.22 -23.85 22.04
CA ALA A 16 -27.44 -22.93 20.92
C ALA A 16 -26.54 -21.69 20.98
N ILE A 17 -26.25 -21.17 22.18
CA ILE A 17 -25.32 -20.05 22.40
C ILE A 17 -23.87 -20.48 22.14
N ALA A 18 -23.49 -21.69 22.56
CA ALA A 18 -22.16 -22.22 22.31
C ALA A 18 -21.86 -22.31 20.81
N LEU A 19 -22.81 -22.78 19.98
CA LEU A 19 -22.65 -22.88 18.52
C LEU A 19 -22.47 -21.52 17.82
N PHE A 20 -23.04 -20.43 18.36
CA PHE A 20 -22.88 -19.08 17.79
C PHE A 20 -21.52 -18.44 18.14
N LEU A 21 -20.89 -18.85 19.24
CA LEU A 21 -19.60 -18.31 19.70
C LEU A 21 -18.38 -18.95 19.03
N ILE A 22 -18.53 -20.07 18.32
CA ILE A 22 -17.39 -20.81 17.72
C ILE A 22 -17.06 -20.34 16.29
N ASN A 23 -17.78 -19.37 15.70
CA ASN A 23 -17.62 -19.10 14.26
C ASN A 23 -17.71 -17.66 13.73
N PRO A 24 -17.27 -16.59 14.44
CA PRO A 24 -17.02 -15.32 13.74
C PRO A 24 -15.63 -15.27 13.07
N ALA A 25 -14.62 -15.95 13.59
CA ALA A 25 -13.22 -15.76 13.14
C ALA A 25 -12.92 -16.35 11.75
N ASN A 26 -13.49 -17.50 11.41
CA ASN A 26 -13.17 -18.19 10.15
C ASN A 26 -13.91 -17.63 8.94
N ALA A 27 -15.07 -16.98 9.14
CA ALA A 27 -15.84 -16.39 8.05
C ALA A 27 -15.14 -15.16 7.44
N HIS A 28 -14.37 -14.42 8.23
CA HIS A 28 -13.55 -13.30 7.75
C HIS A 28 -12.31 -13.76 6.96
N ALA A 29 -11.80 -14.97 7.24
CA ALA A 29 -10.59 -15.48 6.58
C ALA A 29 -10.81 -15.77 5.08
N CYS A 30 -11.96 -16.34 4.70
CA CYS A 30 -12.24 -16.67 3.30
C CYS A 30 -12.57 -15.47 2.41
N ALA A 31 -13.12 -14.37 2.95
CA ALA A 31 -13.43 -13.18 2.17
C ALA A 31 -12.17 -12.46 1.67
N CYS A 32 -11.05 -12.65 2.38
CA CYS A 32 -9.77 -12.10 1.99
C CYS A 32 -8.94 -13.05 1.12
N CYS A 33 -9.32 -14.32 0.95
CA CYS A 33 -8.50 -15.26 0.17
C CYS A 33 -8.47 -14.88 -1.32
N GLY A 34 -7.29 -14.90 -1.92
CA GLY A 34 -7.16 -14.82 -3.37
C GLY A 34 -7.77 -16.04 -4.04
N ILE A 35 -8.40 -15.85 -5.20
CA ILE A 35 -8.93 -16.92 -6.04
C ILE A 35 -7.87 -17.27 -7.08
N GLY A 36 -7.58 -18.56 -7.20
CA GLY A 36 -6.64 -19.07 -8.19
C GLY A 36 -7.06 -18.62 -9.58
N GLY A 37 -6.16 -17.91 -10.23
CA GLY A 37 -6.36 -17.44 -11.59
C GLY A 37 -7.09 -16.12 -11.82
N GLU A 38 -7.43 -15.44 -10.74
CA GLU A 38 -8.11 -14.17 -10.86
C GLU A 38 -7.19 -13.09 -11.43
N TRP A 39 -7.79 -12.20 -12.22
CA TRP A 39 -7.24 -10.91 -12.60
C TRP A 39 -8.26 -9.86 -12.17
N LEU A 40 -7.80 -8.83 -11.45
CA LEU A 40 -8.65 -7.74 -11.01
C LEU A 40 -7.96 -6.39 -11.20
N GLU A 41 -8.78 -5.41 -11.54
CA GLU A 41 -8.46 -4.00 -11.44
C GLU A 41 -9.74 -3.25 -11.12
N TYR A 42 -9.78 -2.59 -9.96
CA TYR A 42 -10.91 -1.75 -9.57
C TYR A 42 -10.48 -0.53 -8.77
N THR A 43 -11.31 0.51 -8.81
CA THR A 43 -11.12 1.71 -8.00
C THR A 43 -12.24 1.80 -6.98
N ASN A 44 -11.89 1.99 -5.72
CA ASN A 44 -12.82 2.15 -4.61
C ASN A 44 -12.37 3.25 -3.64
N SER A 45 -13.25 3.63 -2.72
CA SER A 45 -12.93 4.59 -1.67
C SER A 45 -11.78 4.09 -0.80
N LEU A 46 -10.91 5.02 -0.38
CA LEU A 46 -9.87 4.77 0.60
C LEU A 46 -10.46 4.99 2.00
N GLU A 47 -10.92 3.91 2.60
CA GLU A 47 -11.64 3.90 3.89
C GLU A 47 -10.71 4.13 5.09
N ASN A 48 -11.28 4.36 6.27
CA ASN A 48 -10.48 4.57 7.49
C ASN A 48 -9.61 3.36 7.85
N TYR A 49 -10.11 2.14 7.62
CA TYR A 49 -9.32 0.92 7.80
C TYR A 49 -8.10 0.91 6.87
N ASP A 50 -8.27 1.30 5.60
CA ASP A 50 -7.16 1.36 4.65
C ASP A 50 -6.13 2.40 5.07
N VAL A 51 -6.57 3.57 5.51
CA VAL A 51 -5.67 4.63 6.01
C VAL A 51 -4.89 4.15 7.23
N ALA A 52 -5.52 3.41 8.15
CA ALA A 52 -4.83 2.85 9.31
C ALA A 52 -3.73 1.89 8.88
N GLN A 53 -4.05 0.93 8.01
CA GLN A 53 -3.08 -0.02 7.46
C GLN A 53 -1.95 0.66 6.66
N LEU A 54 -2.26 1.65 5.84
CA LEU A 54 -1.24 2.42 5.12
C LEU A 54 -0.28 3.14 6.08
N ASN A 55 -0.78 3.66 7.20
CA ASN A 55 0.05 4.32 8.22
C ASN A 55 0.91 3.36 9.04
N GLU A 56 0.63 2.05 9.00
CA GLU A 56 1.48 1.02 9.61
C GLU A 56 2.70 0.66 8.75
N LEU A 57 2.74 1.10 7.49
CA LEU A 57 3.83 0.78 6.57
C LEU A 57 5.17 1.32 7.07
N LYS A 58 6.15 0.43 7.13
CA LYS A 58 7.52 0.73 7.54
C LYS A 58 8.41 0.75 6.32
N PHE A 59 8.75 1.94 5.84
CA PHE A 59 9.65 2.10 4.72
C PHE A 59 11.09 1.77 5.14
N SER A 60 11.79 1.00 4.30
CA SER A 60 13.23 0.85 4.41
C SER A 60 13.93 2.18 4.08
N PRO A 61 15.07 2.49 4.74
CA PRO A 61 15.75 3.76 4.53
C PRO A 61 16.45 3.86 3.16
N ALA A 62 16.56 2.78 2.39
CA ALA A 62 17.16 2.82 1.07
C ALA A 62 16.09 3.07 -0.01
N ALA A 63 16.25 4.13 -0.78
CA ALA A 63 15.49 4.41 -1.99
C ALA A 63 16.45 4.60 -3.17
N LYS A 64 16.01 4.20 -4.37
CA LYS A 64 16.78 4.34 -5.61
C LYS A 64 15.97 5.07 -6.65
N LEU A 65 16.63 5.91 -7.43
CA LEU A 65 16.06 6.53 -8.62
C LEU A 65 16.01 5.49 -9.74
N VAL A 66 14.91 5.46 -10.50
CA VAL A 66 14.84 4.65 -11.72
C VAL A 66 15.69 5.33 -12.78
N VAL A 67 16.66 4.60 -13.32
CA VAL A 67 17.60 5.10 -14.33
C VAL A 67 17.43 4.24 -15.59
N GLY A 68 17.07 4.90 -16.70
CA GLY A 68 16.99 4.27 -18.00
C GLY A 68 18.31 4.29 -18.76
N ALA A 69 18.26 3.98 -20.05
CA ALA A 69 19.46 3.80 -20.86
C ALA A 69 20.27 5.10 -21.06
N ALA A 70 19.62 6.27 -21.08
CA ALA A 70 20.33 7.57 -21.16
C ALA A 70 20.74 8.12 -19.78
N GLY A 71 20.70 7.29 -18.73
CA GLY A 71 21.24 7.62 -17.43
C GLY A 71 20.39 8.62 -16.64
N LEU A 72 21.04 9.36 -15.74
CA LEU A 72 20.38 10.29 -14.83
C LEU A 72 19.74 11.49 -15.53
N GLU A 73 20.21 11.85 -16.73
CA GLU A 73 19.71 12.96 -17.54
C GLU A 73 18.23 12.80 -17.96
N GLU A 74 17.70 11.57 -17.93
CA GLU A 74 16.27 11.30 -18.20
C GLU A 74 15.35 11.79 -17.06
N ASN A 75 15.89 11.96 -15.85
CA ASN A 75 15.12 12.29 -14.65
C ASN A 75 14.95 13.80 -14.49
N LYS A 76 13.92 14.34 -15.13
CA LYS A 76 13.63 15.78 -15.12
C LYS A 76 13.01 16.22 -13.80
N GLY A 77 13.41 17.37 -13.27
CA GLY A 77 12.79 17.98 -12.10
C GLY A 77 13.43 17.62 -10.75
N ILE A 78 14.64 17.09 -10.77
CA ILE A 78 15.51 16.92 -9.59
C ILE A 78 16.81 17.70 -9.86
N ALA A 79 17.25 18.53 -8.92
CA ALA A 79 18.51 19.26 -9.03
C ALA A 79 19.73 18.37 -8.77
N ASP A 80 20.57 18.13 -9.80
CA ASP A 80 21.75 17.24 -9.75
C ASP A 80 21.38 15.85 -9.17
N PRO A 81 20.59 15.05 -9.89
CA PRO A 81 20.08 13.78 -9.39
C PRO A 81 21.19 12.79 -9.03
N SER A 82 20.90 11.91 -8.08
CA SER A 82 21.77 10.81 -7.64
C SER A 82 21.04 9.48 -7.86
N GLU A 83 21.75 8.36 -7.98
CA GLU A 83 21.07 7.06 -8.14
C GLU A 83 20.47 6.53 -6.83
N THR A 84 21.06 6.90 -5.70
CA THR A 84 20.71 6.38 -4.37
C THR A 84 20.40 7.50 -3.40
N TYR A 85 19.39 7.26 -2.57
CA TYR A 85 18.93 8.19 -1.55
C TYR A 85 18.65 7.43 -0.25
N THR A 86 18.94 8.10 0.86
CA THR A 86 18.35 7.74 2.15
C THR A 86 16.95 8.34 2.21
N LEU A 87 15.96 7.50 2.52
CA LEU A 87 14.57 7.87 2.71
C LEU A 87 14.21 7.87 4.19
N SER A 88 13.55 8.93 4.64
CA SER A 88 12.76 8.90 5.88
C SER A 88 11.31 9.25 5.58
N HIS A 89 10.40 8.53 6.21
CA HIS A 89 8.96 8.68 6.08
C HIS A 89 8.36 9.20 7.39
N SER A 90 7.44 10.15 7.28
CA SER A 90 6.54 10.53 8.37
C SER A 90 5.12 10.68 7.84
N SER A 91 4.15 10.22 8.62
CA SER A 91 2.74 10.42 8.31
C SER A 91 1.98 10.96 9.52
N ASN A 92 0.94 11.74 9.23
CA ASN A 92 -0.10 12.10 10.17
C ASN A 92 -1.44 11.87 9.48
N ASN A 93 -2.06 10.73 9.78
CA ASN A 93 -3.30 10.29 9.15
C ASN A 93 -3.18 10.25 7.62
N ARG A 94 -3.79 11.21 6.91
CA ARG A 94 -3.73 11.28 5.44
C ARG A 94 -2.57 12.12 4.91
N SER A 95 -1.86 12.87 5.73
CA SER A 95 -0.75 13.73 5.30
C SER A 95 0.57 12.98 5.42
N TRP A 96 1.24 12.77 4.30
CA TRP A 96 2.48 12.01 4.19
C TRP A 96 3.62 12.90 3.71
N ASN A 97 4.81 12.64 4.23
CA ASN A 97 6.04 13.31 3.82
C ASN A 97 7.16 12.30 3.64
N PHE A 98 7.75 12.31 2.45
CA PHE A 98 8.96 11.55 2.15
C PHE A 98 10.12 12.53 2.05
N HIS A 99 11.11 12.34 2.91
CA HIS A 99 12.34 13.11 2.91
C HIS A 99 13.46 12.28 2.30
N PHE A 100 14.06 12.79 1.24
CA PHE A 100 15.16 12.15 0.52
C PHE A 100 16.45 12.91 0.78
N THR A 101 17.52 12.19 1.08
CA THR A 101 18.88 12.74 1.20
C THR A 101 19.83 11.91 0.32
N ASP A 102 20.56 12.55 -0.57
CA ASP A 102 21.53 11.86 -1.41
C ASP A 102 22.89 11.65 -0.72
N THR A 103 23.80 10.96 -1.40
CA THR A 103 25.14 10.66 -0.86
C THR A 103 26.03 11.90 -0.69
N LYS A 104 25.66 13.03 -1.30
CA LYS A 104 26.36 14.33 -1.17
C LYS A 104 25.71 15.20 -0.07
N GLY A 105 24.68 14.71 0.61
CA GLY A 105 23.96 15.42 1.66
C GLY A 105 22.90 16.42 1.15
N LYS A 106 22.63 16.46 -0.15
CA LYS A 106 21.53 17.28 -0.69
C LYS A 106 20.22 16.61 -0.38
N ALA A 107 19.23 17.39 0.02
CA ALA A 107 17.97 16.86 0.49
C ALA A 107 16.75 17.63 -0.04
N GLY A 108 15.60 16.97 0.02
CA GLY A 108 14.32 17.55 -0.33
C GLY A 108 13.17 16.69 0.17
N ASN A 109 12.01 17.30 0.24
CA ASN A 109 10.78 16.63 0.65
C ASN A 109 9.83 16.52 -0.53
N LEU A 110 9.10 15.41 -0.57
CA LEU A 110 7.87 15.27 -1.33
C LEU A 110 6.74 15.07 -0.32
N SER A 111 5.82 16.03 -0.25
CA SER A 111 4.71 16.04 0.69
C SER A 111 3.40 15.90 -0.07
N PHE A 112 2.53 14.98 0.36
CA PHE A 112 1.27 14.71 -0.31
C PHE A 112 0.22 14.18 0.65
N SER A 113 -1.05 14.30 0.25
CA SER A 113 -2.16 13.69 0.97
C SER A 113 -2.61 12.42 0.30
N LEU A 114 -2.93 11.38 1.09
CA LEU A 114 -3.59 10.18 0.62
C LEU A 114 -4.92 10.56 -0.06
N PRO A 115 -5.19 10.04 -1.27
CA PRO A 115 -6.40 10.38 -2.03
C PRO A 115 -7.66 9.83 -1.36
N PRO A 116 -8.85 10.31 -1.76
CA PRO A 116 -10.12 9.73 -1.31
C PRO A 116 -10.39 8.35 -1.91
N GLN A 117 -9.68 7.96 -2.97
CA GLN A 117 -9.86 6.68 -3.68
C GLN A 117 -8.51 6.01 -3.92
N LYS A 118 -8.52 4.68 -3.95
CA LYS A 118 -7.38 3.85 -4.35
C LYS A 118 -7.77 3.00 -5.56
N THR A 119 -6.78 2.63 -6.36
CA THR A 119 -6.94 1.57 -7.35
C THR A 119 -6.22 0.34 -6.84
N GLU A 120 -6.92 -0.78 -6.80
CA GLU A 120 -6.34 -2.08 -6.52
C GLU A 120 -6.17 -2.85 -7.82
N PHE A 121 -5.02 -3.50 -7.94
CA PHE A 121 -4.73 -4.42 -9.02
C PHE A 121 -4.28 -5.73 -8.41
N GLY A 122 -4.64 -6.85 -9.02
CA GLY A 122 -4.14 -8.13 -8.59
C GLY A 122 -4.24 -9.18 -9.67
N THR A 123 -3.30 -10.11 -9.66
CA THR A 123 -3.29 -11.22 -10.60
C THR A 123 -2.64 -12.43 -9.99
N ASP A 124 -3.21 -13.60 -10.27
CA ASP A 124 -2.46 -14.86 -10.18
C ASP A 124 -1.76 -15.09 -11.52
N PHE A 125 -0.46 -15.36 -11.48
CA PHE A 125 0.32 -15.65 -12.68
C PHE A 125 0.10 -17.09 -13.19
N TYR A 126 -0.68 -17.92 -12.48
CA TYR A 126 -0.99 -19.31 -12.84
C TYR A 126 0.26 -20.22 -12.99
N ASP A 127 1.41 -19.82 -12.46
CA ASP A 127 2.68 -20.54 -12.66
C ASP A 127 2.69 -21.97 -12.06
N LYS A 128 1.73 -22.32 -11.19
CA LYS A 128 1.54 -23.68 -10.63
C LYS A 128 0.06 -23.96 -10.35
N PRO A 129 -0.42 -25.21 -10.46
CA PRO A 129 -1.84 -25.60 -10.36
C PRO A 129 -2.47 -25.54 -8.96
N VAL A 130 -1.78 -25.00 -7.94
CA VAL A 130 -2.30 -24.88 -6.56
C VAL A 130 -2.34 -23.41 -6.17
N ALA A 131 -3.52 -22.95 -5.74
CA ALA A 131 -3.70 -21.63 -5.14
C ALA A 131 -2.78 -21.51 -3.92
N ASP A 132 -1.88 -20.55 -3.97
CA ASP A 132 -0.84 -20.28 -2.98
C ASP A 132 -0.95 -18.80 -2.61
N GLU A 133 -0.28 -18.36 -1.56
CA GLU A 133 -0.06 -16.98 -1.11
C GLU A 133 0.66 -16.10 -2.17
N ARG A 134 0.69 -16.52 -3.43
CA ARG A 134 1.37 -15.91 -4.58
C ARG A 134 0.58 -14.83 -5.29
N PHE A 135 -0.69 -14.62 -4.95
CA PHE A 135 -1.53 -13.60 -5.59
C PHE A 135 -0.83 -12.25 -5.53
N TYR A 136 -0.35 -11.79 -6.69
CA TYR A 136 0.32 -10.51 -6.79
C TYR A 136 -0.73 -9.44 -6.60
N LYS A 137 -0.41 -8.42 -5.81
CA LYS A 137 -1.31 -7.29 -5.61
C LYS A 137 -0.58 -5.97 -5.61
N GLU A 138 -1.30 -4.95 -6.06
CA GLU A 138 -0.91 -3.56 -5.95
C GLU A 138 -2.01 -2.72 -5.32
N VAL A 139 -1.60 -1.74 -4.52
CA VAL A 139 -2.44 -0.59 -4.18
C VAL A 139 -1.80 0.65 -4.80
N ARG A 140 -2.57 1.36 -5.62
CA ARG A 140 -2.14 2.55 -6.36
C ARG A 140 -2.87 3.76 -5.82
N LEU A 141 -2.11 4.77 -5.43
CA LEU A 141 -2.60 6.02 -4.86
C LEU A 141 -2.10 7.16 -5.73
N THR A 142 -3.01 7.98 -6.26
CA THR A 142 -2.67 9.08 -7.16
C THR A 142 -3.22 10.40 -6.60
N GLY A 143 -2.41 11.46 -6.63
CA GLY A 143 -2.85 12.75 -6.14
C GLY A 143 -1.90 13.89 -6.48
N LYS A 144 -2.17 15.06 -5.90
CA LYS A 144 -1.26 16.21 -5.96
C LYS A 144 -0.18 16.09 -4.90
N LEU A 145 0.95 16.74 -5.12
CA LEU A 145 2.04 16.85 -4.17
C LEU A 145 2.65 18.25 -4.17
N ALA A 146 3.37 18.55 -3.11
CA ALA A 146 4.32 19.64 -3.02
C ALA A 146 5.73 19.08 -2.90
N GLY A 147 6.72 19.86 -3.32
CA GLY A 147 8.14 19.51 -3.21
C GLY A 147 8.98 20.70 -2.80
N ASN A 148 10.10 20.44 -2.12
CA ASN A 148 11.09 21.45 -1.75
C ASN A 148 12.51 20.90 -1.88
N GLY A 149 13.51 21.76 -1.68
CA GLY A 149 14.92 21.39 -1.77
C GLY A 149 15.26 20.90 -3.18
N ILE A 150 15.85 19.71 -3.30
CA ILE A 150 16.23 19.14 -4.60
C ILE A 150 15.06 18.96 -5.59
N PHE A 151 13.81 18.98 -5.12
CA PHE A 151 12.61 18.82 -5.94
C PHE A 151 11.93 20.14 -6.33
N GLU A 152 12.31 21.26 -5.72
CA GLU A 152 11.57 22.54 -5.81
C GLU A 152 11.41 23.02 -7.25
N SER A 153 12.45 22.89 -8.07
CA SER A 153 12.43 23.33 -9.48
C SER A 153 11.59 22.46 -10.41
N GLY A 154 11.27 21.22 -10.01
CA GLY A 154 10.49 20.28 -10.80
C GLY A 154 9.00 20.22 -10.44
N ILE A 155 8.61 20.80 -9.30
CA ILE A 155 7.26 20.69 -8.76
C ILE A 155 6.48 21.99 -8.94
N ASN A 156 5.26 21.87 -9.47
CA ASN A 156 4.31 22.96 -9.60
C ASN A 156 2.88 22.46 -9.30
N ASN A 157 1.87 23.32 -9.50
CA ASN A 157 0.47 23.01 -9.18
C ASN A 157 -0.12 21.84 -10.01
N ASP A 158 0.49 21.53 -11.15
CA ASP A 158 0.09 20.44 -12.02
C ASP A 158 0.88 19.15 -11.77
N SER A 159 1.88 19.18 -10.91
CA SER A 159 2.60 17.99 -10.49
C SER A 159 1.68 17.00 -9.78
N ARG A 160 1.90 15.72 -10.08
CA ARG A 160 1.16 14.58 -9.54
C ARG A 160 2.13 13.51 -9.06
N TYR A 161 1.69 12.77 -8.06
CA TYR A 161 2.34 11.54 -7.64
C TYR A 161 1.46 10.35 -7.99
N LYS A 162 2.10 9.21 -8.24
CA LYS A 162 1.48 7.89 -8.20
C LYS A 162 2.35 6.98 -7.33
N LEU A 163 1.85 6.66 -6.15
CA LEU A 163 2.47 5.71 -5.24
C LEU A 163 1.87 4.32 -5.51
N ILE A 164 2.71 3.36 -5.84
CA ILE A 164 2.35 1.97 -6.12
C ILE A 164 2.98 1.12 -5.03
N LEU A 165 2.15 0.46 -4.25
CA LEU A 165 2.54 -0.49 -3.21
C LEU A 165 2.40 -1.88 -3.77
N GLN A 166 3.47 -2.67 -3.81
CA GLN A 166 3.52 -3.98 -4.46
C GLN A 166 3.80 -5.08 -3.45
N GLY A 167 3.04 -6.16 -3.55
CA GLY A 167 3.07 -7.22 -2.57
C GLY A 167 2.44 -8.51 -3.04
N ARG A 168 2.27 -9.43 -2.09
CA ARG A 168 1.54 -10.67 -2.27
C ARG A 168 0.65 -10.93 -1.06
N GLY A 169 -0.51 -11.49 -1.29
CA GLY A 169 -1.46 -11.83 -0.22
C GLY A 169 -2.89 -11.79 -0.71
N GLY A 170 -3.82 -11.90 0.23
CA GLY A 170 -5.26 -11.86 -0.03
C GLY A 170 -5.79 -10.52 -0.57
N TYR A 171 -7.10 -10.44 -0.83
CA TYR A 171 -7.78 -9.21 -1.28
C TYR A 171 -7.72 -8.09 -0.26
N CYS A 172 -7.87 -8.42 1.02
CA CYS A 172 -7.86 -7.43 2.08
C CYS A 172 -6.52 -6.68 2.13
N LEU A 173 -6.61 -5.36 2.35
CA LEU A 173 -5.44 -4.53 2.53
C LEU A 173 -4.84 -4.85 3.90
N ASP A 174 -3.58 -5.29 3.87
CA ASP A 174 -2.76 -5.59 5.04
C ASP A 174 -1.37 -5.03 4.76
N SER A 175 -0.87 -4.22 5.68
CA SER A 175 0.43 -3.57 5.58
C SER A 175 1.59 -4.55 5.43
N HIS A 176 1.49 -5.76 6.00
CA HIS A 176 2.53 -6.79 6.00
C HIS A 176 2.71 -7.50 4.64
N ASN A 177 1.68 -7.42 3.79
CA ASN A 177 1.65 -8.07 2.48
C ASN A 177 2.52 -7.32 1.44
N PHE A 178 2.83 -6.04 1.68
CA PHE A 178 3.64 -5.25 0.77
C PHE A 178 5.15 -5.47 1.00
N LYS A 179 5.89 -5.57 -0.10
CA LYS A 179 7.35 -5.78 -0.10
C LYS A 179 8.12 -4.65 -0.78
N HIS A 180 7.54 -4.08 -1.83
CA HIS A 180 8.16 -3.02 -2.63
C HIS A 180 7.21 -1.86 -2.85
N TRP A 181 7.78 -0.71 -3.12
CA TRP A 181 7.02 0.46 -3.53
C TRP A 181 7.71 1.19 -4.66
N ILE A 182 6.90 1.87 -5.46
CA ILE A 182 7.34 2.77 -6.52
C ILE A 182 6.60 4.10 -6.32
N LEU A 183 7.34 5.20 -6.28
CA LEU A 183 6.78 6.55 -6.27
C LEU A 183 7.12 7.22 -7.60
N GLN A 184 6.11 7.38 -8.45
CA GLN A 184 6.24 8.06 -9.73
C GLN A 184 5.82 9.52 -9.58
N ILE A 185 6.63 10.43 -10.11
CA ILE A 185 6.36 11.86 -10.11
C ILE A 185 6.26 12.34 -11.56
N SER A 186 5.15 13.00 -11.86
CA SER A 186 4.87 13.52 -13.20
C SER A 186 4.34 14.94 -13.15
N GLY A 187 4.71 15.74 -14.14
CA GLY A 187 4.25 17.11 -14.32
C GLY A 187 4.92 17.77 -15.52
N PRO A 188 4.60 19.03 -15.83
CA PRO A 188 5.18 19.73 -16.97
C PRO A 188 6.72 19.82 -16.93
N GLN A 189 7.30 19.85 -15.72
CA GLN A 189 8.74 20.00 -15.47
C GLN A 189 9.35 18.82 -14.73
N SER A 190 8.56 17.77 -14.47
CA SER A 190 8.99 16.61 -13.70
C SER A 190 8.59 15.30 -14.35
N SER A 191 9.55 14.37 -14.44
CA SER A 191 9.31 13.00 -14.87
C SER A 191 10.42 12.12 -14.30
N TYR A 192 10.14 11.47 -13.18
CA TYR A 192 11.07 10.56 -12.51
C TYR A 192 10.31 9.56 -11.65
N SER A 193 11.01 8.52 -11.20
CA SER A 193 10.43 7.54 -10.29
C SER A 193 11.46 7.07 -9.28
N PHE A 194 11.03 6.91 -8.03
CA PHE A 194 11.79 6.23 -6.99
C PHE A 194 11.23 4.83 -6.77
N TYR A 195 12.09 3.92 -6.33
CA TYR A 195 11.68 2.60 -5.85
C TYR A 195 12.44 2.20 -4.58
N GLY A 196 11.83 1.33 -3.79
CA GLY A 196 12.42 0.81 -2.56
C GLY A 196 11.66 -0.38 -2.00
N SER A 197 11.94 -0.72 -0.74
CA SER A 197 11.30 -1.83 -0.03
C SER A 197 10.67 -1.38 1.29
N PHE A 198 9.83 -2.26 1.84
CA PHE A 198 9.35 -2.19 3.23
C PHE A 198 10.24 -3.02 4.16
N LYS A 199 10.14 -2.80 5.48
CA LYS A 199 10.86 -3.51 6.54
C LYS A 199 9.91 -4.16 7.55
#